data_AF-A0A936IDS7-F1
#
_entry.id   AF-A0A936IDS7-F1
#
_cell.length_a   1.000
_cell.length_b   1.000
_cell.length_c   1.000
_cell.angle_alpha   90.00
_cell.angle_beta   90.00
_cell.angle_gamma   90.00
#
_symmetry.space_group_name_H-M   'P 1'
#
loop_
_entity.id
_entity.type
_entity.pdbx_description
1 polymer ?
#
loop_
_entity_poly.entity_id
_entity_poly.type
_entity_poly.pdbx_seq_one_letter_code
_entity_poly.pdbx_strand_id
1 'polypeptide(L)'
;MLVYQDKYDNYWFGSWETGLYRFDGKTILHFTTKSELPHNRIEEIIEDKSENIFINTSNGISKFDRQKFTTLSIANAGNDWKLVPNDLW
;
A
#
# COMPACT_ATOMS: atom_id res chain seq x y z
N MET A 1 11.20 -9.89 -2.87
CA MET A 1 11.49 -8.47 -3.12
C MET A 1 10.71 -8.05 -4.35
N LEU A 2 9.99 -6.95 -4.27
CA LEU A 2 9.14 -6.44 -5.35
C LEU A 2 9.47 -4.97 -5.61
N VAL A 3 9.29 -4.53 -6.85
CA VAL A 3 9.51 -3.16 -7.28
C VAL A 3 8.27 -2.69 -8.02
N TYR A 4 7.79 -1.50 -7.68
CA TYR A 4 6.63 -0.88 -8.31
C TYR A 4 6.93 0.60 -8.59
N GLN A 5 6.60 1.08 -9.78
CA GLN A 5 6.67 2.51 -10.12
C GLN A 5 5.24 3.05 -10.12
N ASP A 6 5.00 4.10 -9.35
CA ASP A 6 3.70 4.77 -9.34
C ASP A 6 3.57 5.80 -10.47
N LYS A 7 2.36 6.33 -10.66
CA LYS A 7 2.07 7.35 -11.69
C LYS A 7 2.85 8.67 -11.54
N TYR A 8 3.52 8.87 -10.41
CA TYR A 8 4.29 10.08 -10.09
C TYR A 8 5.81 9.84 -10.16
N ASP A 9 6.24 8.76 -10.83
CA ASP A 9 7.64 8.37 -10.98
C ASP A 9 8.37 8.09 -9.65
N ASN A 10 7.62 7.78 -8.58
CA ASN A 10 8.23 7.24 -7.37
C ASN A 10 8.36 5.73 -7.49
N TYR A 11 9.50 5.23 -7.02
CA TYR A 11 9.80 3.81 -6.97
C TYR A 11 9.57 3.27 -5.58
N TRP A 12 8.79 2.21 -5.50
CA TRP A 12 8.45 1.51 -4.28
C TRP A 12 9.15 0.16 -4.27
N PHE A 13 9.81 -0.16 -3.16
CA PHE A 13 10.54 -1.41 -2.98
C PHE A 13 9.98 -2.14 -1.76
N GLY A 14 9.30 -3.25 -2.00
CA GLY A 14 8.79 -4.12 -0.95
C GLY A 14 9.81 -5.20 -0.60
N SER A 15 10.14 -5.31 0.68
CA SER A 15 11.00 -6.36 1.21
C SER A 15 10.21 -7.47 1.88
N TRP A 16 10.87 -8.59 2.15
CA TRP A 16 10.27 -9.69 2.90
C TRP A 16 10.26 -9.47 4.42
N GLU A 17 11.18 -8.66 4.98
CA GLU A 17 11.31 -8.52 6.44
C GLU A 17 11.56 -7.09 6.91
N THR A 18 12.09 -6.24 6.05
CA THR A 18 12.55 -4.90 6.44
C THR A 18 11.52 -3.82 6.19
N GLY A 19 10.34 -4.10 5.63
CA GLY A 19 9.32 -3.10 5.32
C GLY A 19 9.34 -2.63 3.86
N LEU A 20 8.88 -1.40 3.68
CA LEU A 20 8.64 -0.76 2.39
C LEU A 20 9.55 0.46 2.25
N TYR A 21 10.19 0.62 1.10
CA TYR A 21 10.95 1.82 0.77
C TYR A 21 10.29 2.58 -0.37
N ARG A 22 10.36 3.90 -0.33
CA ARG A 22 9.94 4.78 -1.43
C ARG A 22 11.09 5.69 -1.83
N PHE A 23 11.37 5.77 -3.12
CA PHE A 23 12.36 6.65 -3.71
C PHE A 23 11.68 7.61 -4.70
N ASP A 24 11.81 8.91 -4.47
CA ASP A 24 11.23 9.97 -5.33
C ASP A 24 12.21 10.52 -6.39
N GLY A 25 13.34 9.83 -6.59
CA GLY A 25 14.45 10.31 -7.43
C GLY A 25 15.52 11.12 -6.67
N LYS A 26 15.24 11.53 -5.43
CA LYS A 26 16.16 12.33 -4.59
C LYS A 26 16.33 11.77 -3.18
N THR A 27 15.24 11.31 -2.58
CA THR A 27 15.16 10.89 -1.19
C THR A 27 14.60 9.48 -1.09
N ILE A 28 15.13 8.70 -0.15
CA ILE A 28 14.60 7.37 0.21
C ILE A 28 13.90 7.51 1.55
N LEU A 29 12.62 7.16 1.58
CA LEU A 29 11.84 6.99 2.79
C LEU A 29 11.67 5.51 3.10
N HIS A 30 11.66 5.19 4.40
CA HIS A 30 11.54 3.82 4.89
C HIS A 30 10.34 3.70 5.84
N PHE A 31 9.43 2.80 5.51
CA PHE A 31 8.21 2.53 6.25
C PHE A 31 8.26 1.11 6.84
N THR A 32 7.91 1.01 8.12
CA THR A 32 7.87 -0.24 8.89
C THR A 32 6.59 -0.31 9.72
N THR A 33 6.44 -1.35 10.54
CA THR A 33 5.38 -1.44 11.54
C THR A 33 5.35 -0.29 12.54
N LYS A 34 6.49 0.39 12.76
CA LYS A 34 6.54 1.63 13.56
C LYS A 34 5.97 2.84 12.82
N SER A 35 5.84 2.73 11.51
CA SER A 35 5.44 3.77 10.55
C SER A 35 4.04 3.49 9.98
N GLU A 36 3.16 2.88 10.78
CA GLU A 36 1.75 2.58 10.45
C GLU A 36 1.53 1.45 9.42
N LEU A 37 2.56 0.69 9.04
CA LEU A 37 2.35 -0.55 8.28
C LEU A 37 1.82 -1.67 9.19
N PRO A 38 0.84 -2.49 8.74
CA PRO A 38 0.36 -3.63 9.52
C PRO A 38 1.44 -4.71 9.74
N HIS A 39 2.35 -4.89 8.77
CA HIS A 39 3.46 -5.83 8.84
C HIS A 39 4.62 -5.39 7.93
N ASN A 40 5.85 -5.81 8.24
CA ASN A 40 7.05 -5.45 7.47
C ASN A 40 7.22 -6.28 6.19
N ARG A 41 6.62 -7.46 6.13
CA ARG A 41 6.63 -8.30 4.93
C ARG A 41 5.63 -7.77 3.92
N ILE A 42 6.13 -7.29 2.79
CA ILE A 42 5.34 -6.75 1.69
C ILE A 42 5.18 -7.83 0.63
N GLU A 43 3.93 -8.19 0.33
CA GLU A 43 3.59 -9.22 -0.65
C GLU A 43 3.25 -8.60 -2.01
N GLU A 44 2.59 -7.44 -2.01
CA GLU A 44 2.11 -6.77 -3.22
C GLU A 44 1.97 -5.26 -3.03
N ILE A 45 2.16 -4.51 -4.12
CA ILE A 45 1.88 -3.09 -4.23
C ILE A 45 1.05 -2.87 -5.48
N ILE A 46 -0.10 -2.21 -5.34
CA ILE A 46 -0.99 -1.86 -6.45
C ILE A 46 -1.51 -0.44 -6.28
N GLU A 47 -1.73 0.27 -7.38
CA GLU A 47 -2.30 1.61 -7.38
C GLU A 47 -3.70 1.60 -8.03
N ASP A 48 -4.67 2.25 -7.40
CA ASP A 48 -6.01 2.42 -7.98
C ASP A 48 -6.09 3.58 -8.99
N LYS A 49 -7.28 3.75 -9.59
CA LYS A 49 -7.55 4.88 -10.49
C LYS A 49 -7.61 6.23 -9.78
N SER A 50 -7.88 6.24 -8.49
CA SER A 50 -7.89 7.42 -7.62
C SER A 50 -6.51 7.72 -7.02
N GLU A 51 -5.46 7.10 -7.57
CA GLU A 51 -4.05 7.30 -7.22
C GLU A 51 -3.71 6.88 -5.78
N ASN A 52 -4.54 6.10 -5.11
CA ASN A 52 -4.18 5.49 -3.84
C ASN A 52 -3.31 4.27 -4.08
N ILE A 53 -2.30 4.08 -3.23
CA ILE A 53 -1.47 2.89 -3.25
C ILE A 53 -1.96 1.94 -2.16
N PHE A 54 -2.17 0.69 -2.51
CA PHE A 54 -2.51 -0.39 -1.60
C PHE A 54 -1.29 -1.30 -1.46
N ILE A 55 -0.94 -1.55 -0.21
CA ILE A 55 0.22 -2.33 0.19
C ILE A 55 -0.33 -3.55 0.91
N ASN A 56 -0.26 -4.70 0.23
CA ASN A 56 -0.61 -5.96 0.84
C ASN A 56 0.56 -6.44 1.70
N THR A 57 0.29 -6.65 2.98
CA THR A 57 1.27 -7.16 3.93
C THR A 57 0.82 -8.51 4.46
N SER A 58 1.71 -9.31 5.02
CA SER A 58 1.32 -10.61 5.58
C SER A 58 0.31 -10.53 6.74
N ASN A 59 0.04 -9.34 7.29
CA ASN A 59 -0.98 -9.12 8.33
C ASN A 59 -1.90 -7.94 8.01
N GLY A 60 -2.48 -7.91 6.80
CA GLY A 60 -3.49 -6.93 6.41
C GLY A 60 -3.02 -5.97 5.32
N ILE A 61 -3.94 -5.09 4.90
CA ILE A 61 -3.73 -4.18 3.78
C ILE A 61 -3.62 -2.75 4.32
N SER A 62 -2.58 -2.04 3.89
CA SER A 62 -2.43 -0.61 4.16
C SER A 62 -2.73 0.20 2.91
N LYS A 63 -3.53 1.25 3.04
CA LYS A 63 -3.81 2.22 1.98
C LYS A 63 -2.97 3.48 2.23
N PHE A 64 -2.24 3.93 1.22
CA PHE A 64 -1.52 5.20 1.19
C PHE A 64 -2.24 6.18 0.27
N ASP A 65 -2.76 7.26 0.83
CA ASP A 65 -3.52 8.31 0.12
C ASP A 65 -2.63 9.45 -0.38
N ARG A 66 -1.32 9.20 -0.51
CA ARG A 66 -0.25 10.19 -0.82
C ARG A 66 0.14 11.12 0.33
N GLN A 67 -0.56 11.07 1.45
CA GLN A 67 -0.23 11.85 2.65
C GLN A 67 0.10 10.96 3.83
N LYS A 68 -0.72 9.93 4.07
CA LYS A 68 -0.59 9.02 5.22
C LYS A 68 -0.99 7.59 4.87
N PHE A 69 -0.59 6.67 5.74
CA PHE A 69 -1.06 5.29 5.68
C PHE A 69 -2.34 5.14 6.49
N THR A 70 -3.19 4.20 6.09
CA THR A 70 -4.36 3.79 6.85
C THR A 70 -4.55 2.30 6.65
N THR A 71 -4.47 1.54 7.74
CA THR A 71 -4.78 0.11 7.72
C THR A 71 -6.26 -0.10 7.46
N LEU A 72 -6.56 -0.88 6.43
CA LEU A 72 -7.93 -1.24 6.09
C LEU A 72 -8.37 -2.36 7.01
N SER A 73 -9.41 -2.08 7.79
CA SER A 73 -10.10 -3.09 8.59
C SER A 73 -11.20 -3.73 7.75
N ILE A 74 -11.46 -5.01 8.00
CA ILE A 74 -12.65 -5.68 7.47
C ILE A 74 -13.85 -4.91 8.01
N ALA A 75 -14.56 -4.21 7.14
CA ALA A 75 -15.87 -3.68 7.49
C ALA A 75 -16.79 -4.87 7.75
N ASN A 76 -17.58 -4.81 8.83
CA ASN A 76 -18.72 -5.70 8.98
C ASN A 76 -19.71 -5.36 7.88
N ALA A 77 -19.47 -5.88 6.69
CA ALA A 77 -20.34 -5.70 5.55
C ALA A 77 -21.63 -6.44 5.87
N GLY A 78 -22.71 -5.70 6.11
CA GLY A 78 -24.04 -6.21 5.79
C GLY A 78 -24.04 -6.67 4.33
N ASN A 79 -24.98 -7.54 3.95
CA ASN A 79 -25.06 -8.16 2.62
C ASN A 79 -25.31 -7.17 1.44
N ASP A 80 -25.00 -5.88 1.60
CA ASP A 80 -25.27 -4.78 0.67
C ASP A 80 -24.04 -4.34 -0.15
N TRP A 81 -22.99 -5.16 -0.24
CA TRP A 81 -21.83 -4.86 -1.07
C TRP A 81 -22.22 -4.69 -2.55
N LYS A 82 -21.65 -3.67 -3.21
CA LYS A 82 -21.82 -3.40 -4.64
C LYS A 82 -20.48 -3.05 -5.27
N LEU A 83 -20.27 -3.56 -6.48
CA LEU A 83 -19.14 -3.22 -7.33
C LEU A 83 -19.16 -1.72 -7.67
N VAL A 84 -18.02 -1.04 -7.54
CA VAL A 84 -17.86 0.36 -7.96
C VAL A 84 -16.76 0.52 -9.02
N PRO A 85 -16.84 1.55 -9.90
CA PRO A 85 -15.90 1.71 -11.02
C PRO A 85 -14.41 1.84 -10.66
N ASN A 86 -14.13 2.15 -9.40
CA ASN A 86 -12.79 2.40 -8.86
C ASN A 86 -12.25 1.23 -8.02
N ASP A 87 -12.94 0.11 -7.98
CA ASP A 87 -12.42 -1.09 -7.34
C ASP A 87 -11.16 -1.62 -8.05
N LEU A 88 -10.37 -2.41 -7.32
CA LEU A 88 -9.00 -2.82 -7.66
C LEU A 88 -8.88 -4.06 -8.59
N TRP A 89 -9.98 -4.53 -9.20
CA TRP A 89 -9.98 -5.72 -10.09
C TRP A 89 -9.80 -5.39 -11.57
#